data_AF-A0A957JG45-F1
#
_entry.id   AF-A0A957JG45-F1
#
_cell.length_a   1.000
_cell.length_b   1.000
_cell.length_c   1.000
_cell.angle_alpha   90.00
_cell.angle_beta   90.00
_cell.angle_gamma   90.00
#
_symmetry.space_group_name_H-M   'P 1'
#
loop_
_entity.id
_entity.type
_entity.pdbx_description
1 polymer ?
#
loop_
_entity_poly.entity_id
_entity_poly.type
_entity_poly.pdbx_seq_one_letter_code
_entity_poly.pdbx_strand_id
1 'polypeptide(L)' 'MNEYLFGKGRARWLPFVLLLPGLLAYIIIALGPSIATSVFSLTDATGLPNLPINWIGFDNYKEFLFRGLASRDNLEALQR' A
#
# COMPACT_ATOMS: atom_id res chain seq x y z
N MET A 1 3.66 18.56 37.05
CA MET A 1 4.88 18.77 36.25
C MET A 1 5.00 17.62 35.27
N ASN A 2 4.71 17.84 33.97
CA ASN A 2 4.99 16.83 32.94
C ASN A 2 6.46 16.96 32.53
N GLU A 3 7.33 16.29 33.25
CA GLU A 3 8.73 16.20 32.87
C GLU A 3 8.89 15.12 31.80
N TYR A 4 9.40 15.50 30.64
CA TYR A 4 9.54 14.61 29.48
C TYR A 4 10.55 13.50 29.77
N LEU A 5 10.11 12.25 29.64
CA LEU A 5 10.85 11.04 30.06
C LEU A 5 12.20 10.84 29.34
N PHE A 6 12.37 11.39 28.14
CA PHE A 6 13.59 11.18 27.32
C PHE A 6 14.58 12.35 27.38
N GLY A 7 14.54 13.15 28.45
CA GLY A 7 15.50 14.21 28.72
C GLY A 7 15.24 15.54 27.98
N LYS A 8 16.05 16.55 28.26
CA LYS A 8 15.89 17.93 27.72
C LYS A 8 16.92 18.20 26.61
N GLY A 9 16.71 19.25 25.83
CA GLY A 9 17.65 19.67 24.78
C GLY A 9 17.73 18.69 23.61
N ARG A 10 18.94 18.31 23.18
CA ARG A 10 19.15 17.44 22.00
C ARG A 10 18.78 15.97 22.26
N ALA A 11 18.84 15.51 23.51
CA ALA A 11 18.49 14.14 23.90
C ALA A 11 17.03 13.77 23.59
N ARG A 12 16.13 14.77 23.54
CA ARG A 12 14.71 14.55 23.22
C ARG A 12 14.46 13.94 21.85
N TRP A 13 15.41 14.08 20.93
CA TRP A 13 15.33 13.57 19.56
C TRP A 13 15.80 12.11 19.43
N LEU A 14 16.52 11.59 20.42
CA LEU A 14 17.14 10.27 20.36
C LEU A 14 16.13 9.14 20.04
N PRO A 15 14.93 9.08 20.67
CA PRO A 15 13.95 8.04 20.33
C PRO A 15 13.51 8.10 18.86
N PHE A 16 13.31 9.29 18.32
CA PHE A 16 12.91 9.47 16.92
C PHE A 16 14.01 9.02 15.96
N VAL A 17 15.27 9.38 16.24
CA VAL A 17 16.41 8.95 15.42
C VAL A 17 16.59 7.43 15.46
N LEU A 18 16.34 6.79 16.61
CA LEU A 18 16.40 5.32 16.71
C LEU A 18 15.23 4.62 16.01
N LEU A 19 14.04 5.23 15.99
CA LEU A 19 12.88 4.69 15.29
C LEU A 19 12.94 4.91 13.77
N LEU A 20 13.54 6.01 13.32
CA LEU A 20 13.51 6.44 11.93
C LEU A 20 14.03 5.36 10.95
N PRO A 21 15.16 4.67 11.17
CA PRO A 21 15.65 3.64 10.24
C PRO A 21 14.66 2.47 10.09
N GLY A 22 14.09 2.00 11.20
CA GLY A 22 13.11 0.91 11.18
C GLY A 22 11.81 1.34 10.51
N LEU A 23 11.35 2.56 10.77
CA LEU A 23 10.17 3.12 10.13
C LEU A 23 10.39 3.30 8.62
N LEU A 24 11.56 3.81 8.20
CA LEU A 24 11.90 3.95 6.79
C LEU A 24 11.97 2.60 6.09
N ALA A 25 12.59 1.59 6.71
CA ALA A 25 12.62 0.24 6.17
C ALA A 25 11.20 -0.33 6.01
N TYR A 26 10.33 -0.16 7.01
CA TYR A 26 8.93 -0.54 6.91
C TYR A 26 8.20 0.17 5.76
N ILE A 27 8.39 1.49 5.64
CA ILE A 27 7.77 2.28 4.58
C ILE A 27 8.22 1.82 3.20
N ILE A 28 9.52 1.55 3.01
CA ILE A 28 10.06 1.21 1.69
C ILE A 28 9.74 -0.24 1.31
N ILE A 29 9.86 -1.18 2.25
CA ILE A 29 9.82 -2.62 1.95
C ILE A 29 8.41 -3.18 2.06
N ALA A 30 7.58 -2.68 2.99
CA ALA A 30 6.26 -3.23 3.25
C ALA A 30 5.13 -2.30 2.78
N LEU A 31 5.11 -1.06 3.28
CA LEU A 31 4.00 -0.15 3.01
C LEU A 31 4.02 0.36 1.57
N GLY A 32 5.19 0.70 1.05
CA GLY A 32 5.39 1.25 -0.30
C GLY A 32 4.82 0.35 -1.38
N PRO A 33 5.21 -0.94 -1.45
CA PRO A 33 4.63 -1.89 -2.39
C PRO A 33 3.11 -2.02 -2.24
N SER A 34 2.60 -2.06 -1.01
CA SER A 34 1.15 -2.17 -0.75
C SER A 34 0.38 -0.95 -1.29
N ILE A 35 0.90 0.26 -1.09
CA ILE A 35 0.34 1.49 -1.65
C ILE A 35 0.43 1.47 -3.17
N ALA A 36 1.58 1.09 -3.73
CA ALA A 36 1.76 1.00 -5.17
C ALA A 36 0.77 0.03 -5.81
N THR A 37 0.60 -1.17 -5.25
CA THR A 37 -0.41 -2.15 -5.69
C THR A 37 -1.82 -1.58 -5.60
N SER A 38 -2.14 -0.85 -4.52
CA SER A 38 -3.45 -0.20 -4.36
C SER A 38 -3.69 0.83 -5.47
N VAL A 39 -2.69 1.64 -5.82
CA VAL A 39 -2.77 2.61 -6.92
C VAL A 39 -2.90 1.91 -8.26
N PHE A 40 -2.06 0.91 -8.55
CA PHE A 40 -2.11 0.15 -9.81
C PHE A 40 -3.44 -0.57 -10.00
N SER A 41 -4.10 -1.01 -8.93
CA SER A 41 -5.43 -1.63 -9.01
C SER A 41 -6.50 -0.71 -9.60
N LEU A 42 -6.26 0.61 -9.60
CA LEU A 42 -7.14 1.64 -10.15
C LEU A 42 -6.76 2.06 -11.58
N THR A 43 -5.80 1.37 -12.19
CA THR A 43 -5.29 1.61 -13.54
C THR A 43 -5.46 0.41 -14.44
N ASP A 44 -5.32 0.59 -15.75
CA ASP A 44 -5.30 -0.48 -16.76
C ASP A 44 -3.91 -1.12 -16.95
N ALA A 45 -3.04 -1.06 -15.94
CA ALA A 45 -1.68 -1.56 -16.03
C ALA A 45 -1.64 -3.09 -16.25
N THR A 46 -1.04 -3.52 -17.37
CA THR A 46 -0.97 -4.95 -17.78
C THR A 46 0.35 -5.64 -17.42
N GLY A 47 1.34 -4.88 -16.92
CA GLY A 47 2.70 -5.40 -16.64
C GLY A 47 3.59 -5.57 -17.88
N LEU A 48 3.09 -5.26 -19.08
CA LEU A 48 3.90 -5.24 -20.29
C LEU A 48 4.66 -3.91 -20.42
N PRO A 49 5.94 -3.94 -20.83
CA PRO A 49 6.73 -2.73 -21.00
C PRO A 49 6.18 -1.86 -22.15
N ASN A 50 6.34 -0.54 -22.03
CA ASN A 50 6.00 0.46 -23.05
C ASN A 50 4.51 0.61 -23.40
N LEU A 51 3.60 0.07 -22.59
CA LEU A 51 2.18 0.40 -22.72
C LEU A 51 1.82 1.61 -21.85
N PRO A 52 0.94 2.51 -22.33
CA PRO A 52 0.44 3.60 -21.50
C PRO A 52 -0.36 3.04 -20.33
N ILE A 53 -0.27 3.72 -19.18
CA ILE A 53 -1.06 3.41 -17.99
C ILE A 53 -2.08 4.54 -17.82
N ASN A 54 -3.35 4.19 -17.89
CA ASN A 54 -4.48 5.07 -17.73
C ASN A 54 -5.21 4.78 -16.42
N TRP A 55 -5.75 5.85 -15.81
CA TRP A 55 -6.61 5.71 -14.66
C TRP A 55 -8.01 5.25 -15.08
N ILE A 56 -8.49 4.15 -14.51
CA ILE A 56 -9.81 3.55 -14.82
C ILE A 56 -10.70 3.41 -13.59
N GLY A 57 -10.22 3.83 -12.41
CA GLY A 57 -10.99 3.77 -11.17
C GLY A 57 -11.35 2.34 -10.79
N PHE A 58 -12.63 2.05 -10.55
CA PHE A 58 -13.08 0.75 -10.04
C PHE A 58 -13.42 -0.29 -11.11
N ASP A 59 -13.06 -0.06 -12.37
CA ASP A 59 -13.49 -0.95 -13.45
C ASP A 59 -12.88 -2.36 -13.33
N ASN A 60 -11.61 -2.49 -12.89
CA ASN A 60 -11.01 -3.78 -12.54
C ASN A 60 -11.81 -4.55 -11.49
N TYR A 61 -12.32 -3.84 -10.47
CA TYR A 61 -13.10 -4.45 -9.39
C TYR A 61 -14.47 -4.93 -9.91
N LYS A 62 -15.12 -4.13 -10.76
CA LYS A 62 -16.41 -4.52 -11.36
C LYS A 62 -16.25 -5.73 -12.28
N GLU A 63 -15.17 -5.78 -13.04
CA GLU A 63 -14.87 -6.90 -13.91
C GLU A 63 -14.60 -8.16 -13.10
N PHE A 64 -13.70 -8.08 -12.12
CA PHE A 64 -13.32 -9.20 -11.26
C PHE A 64 -14.51 -9.77 -10.48
N LEU A 65 -15.36 -8.91 -9.91
CA LEU A 65 -16.45 -9.32 -9.01
C LEU A 65 -17.78 -9.61 -9.72
N PHE A 66 -18.06 -8.98 -10.87
CA PHE A 66 -19.43 -8.97 -11.41
C PHE A 66 -19.54 -9.26 -12.91
N ARG A 67 -18.46 -9.47 -13.66
CA ARG A 67 -18.54 -9.72 -15.11
C ARG A 67 -18.08 -11.12 -15.52
N GLY A 68 -18.93 -11.78 -16.31
CA GLY A 68 -18.61 -13.05 -16.98
C GLY A 68 -18.54 -14.25 -16.04
N LEU A 69 -18.22 -15.43 -16.60
CA LEU A 69 -18.08 -16.67 -15.83
C LEU A 69 -16.94 -16.59 -14.82
N ALA A 70 -15.82 -15.96 -15.18
CA ALA A 70 -14.67 -15.77 -14.30
C ALA A 70 -15.03 -15.03 -13.00
N SER A 71 -16.00 -14.11 -13.01
CA SER A 71 -16.42 -13.43 -11.78
C SER A 71 -17.07 -14.35 -10.76
N ARG A 72 -17.77 -15.41 -11.20
CA ARG A 72 -18.40 -16.38 -10.29
C ARG A 72 -17.33 -17.20 -9.57
N ASP A 73 -16.31 -17.64 -10.30
CA ASP A 73 -15.17 -18.37 -9.76
C ASP A 73 -14.34 -17.49 -8.82
N ASN A 74 -14.14 -16.21 -9.17
CA ASN A 74 -13.45 -15.23 -8.32
C ASN A 74 -14.20 -14.98 -7.00
N LEU A 75 -15.53 -14.85 -7.04
CA LEU A 75 -16.35 -14.69 -5.84
C LEU A 75 -16.30 -15.94 -4.95
N GLU A 76 -16.30 -17.14 -5.55
CA GLU A 76 -16.13 -18.39 -4.80
C GLU A 76 -14.76 -18.45 -4.12
N ALA A 77 -13.70 -17.99 -4.79
CA ALA A 77 -12.36 -17.94 -4.21
C ALA A 77 -12.24 -17.01 -2.98
N LEU A 78 -13.07 -15.97 -2.89
CA LEU A 78 -13.13 -15.08 -1.70
C LEU A 78 -13.85 -15.70 -0.50
N GLN A 79 -14.61 -16.78 -0.69
CA GLN A 79 -15.40 -17.43 0.36
C GLN A 79 -14.68 -18.62 1.02
N ARG A 80 -13.49 -18.99 0.55
CA ARG A 80 -12.62 -20.02 1.15
C ARG A 80 -11.61 -19.42 2.12
#